data_AF-A0A821NFW1-F1
#
_entry.id   AF-A0A821NFW1-F1
#
_cell.length_a   1.000
_cell.length_b   1.000
_cell.length_c   1.000
_cell.angle_alpha   90.00
_cell.angle_beta   90.00
_cell.angle_gamma   90.00
#
_symmetry.space_group_name_H-M   'P 1'
#
loop_
_entity.id
_entity.type
_entity.pdbx_description
1 polymer ?
#
loop_
_entity_poly.entity_id
_entity_poly.type
_entity_poly.pdbx_seq_one_letter_code
_entity_poly.pdbx_strand_id
1 'polypeptide(L)'
;MVSKTNRNQRQRDRKAEKEHLYTELFATYEPIHPYPLHFVHNAATCNELKMFIDTAQTTTKFVFDTESNYLTNFSSIIQVMFMKQIQENSLVLIIETARLPVESSYEFLQLKQSFYFIFRTFQSTLNDNDDQDNADTLIIKAPAFDPIIFLHPIAINNIKRSRNEAWSIQDATAYILNQYLPKKFTLRQWFIELDERILNRNKTFSSTYRRNMISYAANDFTSLAVHLEDITTSDDEDMDYPMVVHDINKRHSMKNENAEPYHQQLHDDNLLTINNDSNLLNDYINIKHKIRQRRTMQAQKRRNQKTSIRHRKNRYIYEIMRPINMSIKLVKNKLKEFGINYLNINIRLVQVHMAKINAERMKNYREKRKKDSVKYETAKAQARARNNSIKTKLSGASLTEFRSKAKLRQRKCRENKIKRLINKPSSSSFKSRQSFSKSLKKVKSSLPKCDRKKKVVIQHLAEKFGLAPKSKHQRITLQLANKLNTGVHNFYQRDDISYQLPGKRDTVVVKDDDGKKVTYQKRILINNLRETYEFFKDENKSVDLSRSSFADLRPVFVFSKSALAHRNWLCVYHENVRLLLKDVDKYVDGTQCSSLSTFTDSLVCSTNNEELIVKLLGHNGPEKTVV
;
A
#
# COMPACT_ATOMS: atom_id res chain seq x y z
N MET A 1 15.65 6.81 -7.86
CA MET A 1 14.50 7.62 -8.35
C MET A 1 13.89 7.08 -9.65
N VAL A 2 14.67 6.78 -10.69
CA VAL A 2 14.17 6.27 -12.01
C VAL A 2 13.20 5.08 -11.93
N SER A 3 13.37 4.16 -10.98
CA SER A 3 12.48 3.00 -10.80
C SER A 3 11.08 3.35 -10.28
N LYS A 4 10.94 4.42 -9.48
CA LYS A 4 9.65 4.86 -8.92
C LYS A 4 8.83 5.58 -9.99
N THR A 5 9.49 6.43 -10.79
CA THR A 5 8.88 7.12 -11.93
C THR A 5 8.31 6.12 -12.95
N ASN A 6 9.09 5.10 -13.33
CA ASN A 6 8.64 4.07 -14.28
C ASN A 6 7.47 3.22 -13.74
N ARG A 7 7.40 2.98 -12.43
CA ARG A 7 6.28 2.24 -11.83
C ARG A 7 5.00 3.08 -11.86
N ASN A 8 5.09 4.36 -11.51
CA ASN A 8 3.95 5.27 -11.52
C ASN A 8 3.44 5.47 -12.94
N GLN A 9 4.33 5.62 -13.93
CA GLN A 9 3.94 5.73 -15.34
C GLN A 9 3.16 4.49 -15.81
N ARG A 10 3.70 3.28 -15.59
CA ARG A 10 2.98 2.04 -15.95
C ARG A 10 1.63 1.90 -15.27
N GLN A 11 1.47 2.42 -14.05
CA GLN A 11 0.19 2.40 -13.36
C GLN A 11 -0.80 3.39 -13.99
N ARG A 12 -0.33 4.56 -14.44
CA ARG A 12 -1.14 5.51 -15.21
C ARG A 12 -1.55 4.94 -16.56
N ASP A 13 -0.61 4.34 -17.29
CA ASP A 13 -0.87 3.74 -18.61
C ASP A 13 -1.95 2.64 -18.51
N ARG A 14 -1.85 1.77 -17.49
CA ARG A 14 -2.87 0.73 -17.23
C ARG A 14 -4.22 1.30 -16.85
N LYS A 15 -4.26 2.40 -16.09
CA LYS A 15 -5.51 3.08 -15.76
C LYS A 15 -6.14 3.69 -17.01
N ALA A 16 -5.34 4.32 -17.87
CA ALA A 16 -5.82 4.89 -19.13
C ALA A 16 -6.30 3.82 -20.13
N GLU A 17 -5.59 2.70 -20.25
CA GLU A 17 -6.01 1.56 -21.08
C GLU A 17 -7.33 0.97 -20.58
N LYS A 18 -7.48 0.82 -19.26
CA LYS A 18 -8.73 0.37 -18.64
C LYS A 18 -9.88 1.36 -18.88
N GLU A 19 -9.60 2.66 -18.74
CA GLU A 19 -10.55 3.74 -18.99
C GLU A 19 -11.08 3.71 -20.42
N HIS A 20 -10.18 3.56 -21.39
CA HIS A 20 -10.52 3.41 -22.81
C HIS A 20 -11.40 2.19 -23.05
N LEU A 21 -10.98 1.02 -22.55
CA LEU A 21 -11.75 -0.21 -22.68
C LEU A 21 -13.16 -0.07 -22.11
N TYR A 22 -13.32 0.59 -20.96
CA TYR A 22 -14.63 0.74 -20.35
C TYR A 22 -15.52 1.74 -21.09
N THR A 23 -14.92 2.76 -21.69
CA THR A 23 -15.65 3.74 -22.51
C THR A 23 -16.17 3.10 -23.81
N GLU A 24 -15.46 2.10 -24.35
CA GLU A 24 -15.90 1.33 -25.52
C GLU A 24 -17.00 0.30 -25.20
N LEU A 25 -16.97 -0.27 -23.99
CA LEU A 25 -17.83 -1.39 -23.62
C LEU A 25 -19.12 -0.99 -22.91
N PHE A 26 -19.15 0.14 -22.21
CA PHE A 26 -20.25 0.52 -21.33
C PHE A 26 -20.66 1.97 -21.57
N ALA A 27 -21.97 2.25 -21.45
CA ALA A 27 -22.47 3.62 -21.42
C ALA A 27 -21.92 4.36 -20.19
N THR A 28 -21.79 5.68 -20.27
CA THR A 28 -21.41 6.47 -19.09
C THR A 28 -22.49 6.35 -18.02
N TYR A 29 -22.09 6.22 -16.76
CA TYR A 29 -23.04 6.17 -15.65
C TYR A 29 -23.84 7.45 -15.54
N GLU A 30 -25.16 7.30 -15.56
CA GLU A 30 -26.14 8.36 -15.35
C GLU A 30 -27.03 7.95 -14.16
N PRO A 31 -27.08 8.76 -13.09
CA PRO A 31 -27.89 8.43 -11.93
C PRO A 31 -29.37 8.35 -12.31
N ILE A 32 -30.06 7.29 -11.85
CA ILE A 32 -31.47 7.01 -12.15
C ILE A 32 -32.37 8.18 -11.70
N HIS A 33 -32.04 8.77 -10.56
CA HIS A 33 -32.76 9.91 -10.01
C HIS A 33 -31.82 11.11 -9.83
N PRO A 34 -32.26 12.32 -10.23
CA PRO A 34 -31.54 13.54 -9.89
C PRO A 34 -31.70 13.78 -8.39
N TYR A 35 -30.68 13.45 -7.62
CA TYR A 35 -30.68 13.75 -6.19
C TYR A 35 -30.44 15.25 -5.97
N PRO A 36 -31.24 15.91 -5.11
CA PRO A 36 -31.00 17.30 -4.76
C PRO A 36 -29.63 17.38 -4.07
N LEU A 37 -28.78 18.24 -4.65
CA LEU A 37 -27.42 18.42 -4.21
C LEU A 37 -27.33 19.66 -3.31
N HIS A 38 -26.89 19.45 -2.08
CA HIS A 38 -26.68 20.53 -1.13
C HIS A 38 -25.20 20.68 -0.83
N PHE A 39 -24.75 21.92 -0.76
CA PHE A 39 -23.35 22.23 -0.45
C PHE A 39 -23.24 22.75 0.97
N VAL A 40 -22.19 22.31 1.66
CA VAL A 40 -21.85 22.75 3.00
C VAL A 40 -20.51 23.45 2.96
N HIS A 41 -20.55 24.76 3.22
CA HIS A 41 -19.41 25.66 3.33
C HIS A 41 -19.80 26.83 4.25
N ASN A 42 -18.94 27.84 4.35
CA ASN A 42 -19.06 29.00 5.22
C ASN A 42 -20.24 29.93 4.90
N ALA A 43 -20.96 29.69 3.81
CA ALA A 43 -22.19 30.41 3.45
C ALA A 43 -23.43 29.49 3.51
N ALA A 44 -23.29 28.28 4.05
CA ALA A 44 -24.44 27.46 4.42
C ALA A 44 -25.21 28.15 5.56
N THR A 45 -26.52 28.20 5.42
CA THR A 45 -27.42 28.82 6.39
C THR A 45 -27.70 27.87 7.57
N CYS A 46 -28.06 28.44 8.72
CA CYS A 46 -28.47 27.65 9.89
C CYS A 46 -29.66 26.71 9.59
N ASN A 47 -30.54 27.10 8.66
CA ASN A 47 -31.69 26.28 8.26
C ASN A 47 -31.26 25.05 7.44
N GLU A 48 -30.30 25.21 6.52
CA GLU A 48 -29.73 24.07 5.78
C GLU A 48 -29.02 23.11 6.72
N LEU A 49 -28.23 23.62 7.65
CA LEU A 49 -27.53 22.80 8.64
C LEU A 49 -28.50 22.07 9.59
N LYS A 50 -29.58 22.74 10.02
CA LYS A 50 -30.64 22.11 10.80
C LYS A 50 -31.32 21.00 10.02
N MET A 51 -31.67 21.22 8.75
CA MET A 51 -32.21 20.19 7.87
C MET A 51 -31.26 18.98 7.77
N PHE A 52 -29.94 19.21 7.73
CA PHE A 52 -28.96 18.11 7.73
C PHE A 52 -28.90 17.36 9.04
N ILE A 53 -29.00 18.05 10.19
CA ILE A 53 -29.07 17.41 11.51
C ILE A 53 -30.33 16.53 11.57
N ASP A 54 -31.49 17.08 11.22
CA ASP A 54 -32.77 16.37 11.27
C ASP A 54 -32.75 15.15 10.33
N THR A 55 -32.14 15.29 9.14
CA THR A 55 -31.94 14.16 8.21
C THR A 55 -30.97 13.13 8.78
N ALA A 56 -29.85 13.54 9.38
CA ALA A 56 -28.87 12.64 9.97
C ALA A 56 -29.41 11.88 11.20
N GLN A 57 -30.34 12.48 11.94
CA GLN A 57 -31.02 11.84 13.08
C GLN A 57 -32.01 10.76 12.65
N THR A 58 -32.72 11.01 11.55
CA THR A 58 -33.80 10.13 11.06
C THR A 58 -33.29 9.03 10.12
N THR A 59 -32.12 9.23 9.51
CA THR A 59 -31.56 8.30 8.53
C THR A 59 -30.66 7.26 9.20
N THR A 60 -30.91 5.99 8.92
CA THR A 60 -30.11 4.85 9.44
C THR A 60 -29.00 4.42 8.48
N LYS A 61 -29.16 4.66 7.17
CA LYS A 61 -28.23 4.25 6.11
C LYS A 61 -27.61 5.46 5.42
N PHE A 62 -26.29 5.50 5.33
CA PHE A 62 -25.58 6.58 4.67
C PHE A 62 -24.37 6.06 3.90
N VAL A 63 -23.96 6.81 2.87
CA VAL A 63 -22.76 6.55 2.09
C VAL A 63 -21.81 7.73 2.24
N PHE A 64 -20.53 7.43 2.46
CA PHE A 64 -19.45 8.41 2.52
C PHE A 64 -18.41 8.15 1.44
N ASP A 65 -17.96 9.23 0.82
CA ASP A 65 -16.71 9.24 0.07
C ASP A 65 -15.97 10.57 0.31
N THR A 66 -14.69 10.61 -0.07
CA THR A 66 -13.87 11.80 0.09
C THR A 66 -13.00 12.02 -1.13
N GLU A 67 -12.87 13.28 -1.52
CA GLU A 67 -11.93 13.71 -2.54
C GLU A 67 -10.80 14.51 -1.90
N SER A 68 -9.57 14.19 -2.26
CA SER A 68 -8.37 14.84 -1.75
C SER A 68 -7.60 15.54 -2.85
N ASN A 69 -6.91 16.62 -2.50
CA ASN A 69 -6.05 17.31 -3.45
C ASN A 69 -4.80 16.45 -3.70
N TYR A 70 -4.60 16.01 -4.94
CA TYR A 70 -3.51 15.12 -5.32
C TYR A 70 -2.10 15.65 -4.95
N LEU A 71 -1.90 16.98 -4.92
CA LEU A 71 -0.60 17.58 -4.63
C LEU A 71 -0.31 17.67 -3.12
N THR A 72 -1.33 18.00 -2.33
CA THR A 72 -1.18 18.26 -0.88
C THR A 72 -1.62 17.09 -0.01
N ASN A 73 -2.38 16.14 -0.55
CA ASN A 73 -3.10 15.07 0.16
C ASN A 73 -4.08 15.55 1.23
N PHE A 74 -4.43 16.84 1.26
CA PHE A 74 -5.50 17.32 2.13
C PHE A 74 -6.85 16.90 1.56
N SER A 75 -7.74 16.40 2.43
CA SER A 75 -9.16 16.26 2.08
C SER A 75 -9.65 17.63 1.63
N SER A 76 -10.33 17.66 0.48
CA SER A 76 -10.88 18.87 -0.11
C SER A 76 -12.40 18.82 -0.02
N ILE A 77 -12.98 17.65 -0.26
CA ILE A 77 -14.42 17.44 -0.25
C ILE A 77 -14.74 16.15 0.51
N ILE A 78 -15.84 16.19 1.26
CA ILE A 78 -16.52 15.02 1.79
C ILE A 78 -17.88 14.93 1.10
N GLN A 79 -18.20 13.78 0.51
CA GLN A 79 -19.55 13.50 0.02
C GLN A 79 -20.30 12.67 1.05
N VAL A 80 -21.55 13.02 1.31
CA VAL A 80 -22.46 12.27 2.19
C VAL A 80 -23.78 12.09 1.48
N MET A 81 -24.27 10.85 1.38
CA MET A 81 -25.63 10.57 0.92
C MET A 81 -26.41 9.93 2.05
N PHE A 82 -27.52 10.55 2.43
CA PHE A 82 -28.50 9.99 3.34
C PHE A 82 -29.51 9.18 2.51
N MET A 83 -29.46 7.86 2.66
CA MET A 83 -30.33 6.95 1.93
C MET A 83 -31.67 6.87 2.66
N LYS A 84 -32.70 7.44 2.05
CA LYS A 84 -34.08 7.26 2.47
C LYS A 84 -34.74 6.15 1.65
N GLN A 85 -35.89 5.63 2.10
CA GLN A 85 -36.64 4.65 1.31
C GLN A 85 -36.97 5.22 -0.08
N ILE A 86 -37.11 4.35 -1.10
CA ILE A 86 -37.18 4.66 -2.55
C ILE A 86 -38.16 5.80 -2.91
N GLN A 87 -39.18 6.07 -2.10
CA GLN A 87 -40.17 7.13 -2.35
C GLN A 87 -39.81 8.49 -1.74
N GLU A 88 -38.80 8.56 -0.87
CA GLU A 88 -38.35 9.79 -0.25
C GLU A 88 -37.08 10.33 -0.91
N ASN A 89 -37.03 11.65 -1.10
CA ASN A 89 -35.89 12.34 -1.70
C ASN A 89 -34.64 12.14 -0.82
N SER A 90 -33.79 11.19 -1.20
CA SER A 90 -32.47 11.01 -0.61
C SER A 90 -31.66 12.30 -0.73
N LEU A 91 -30.99 12.66 0.35
CA LEU A 91 -30.28 13.94 0.46
C LEU A 91 -28.80 13.72 0.18
N VAL A 92 -28.25 14.49 -0.76
CA VAL A 92 -26.81 14.48 -1.04
C VAL A 92 -26.16 15.76 -0.56
N LEU A 93 -25.11 15.60 0.24
CA LEU A 93 -24.24 16.68 0.69
C LEU A 93 -22.87 16.62 0.02
N ILE A 94 -22.40 17.78 -0.44
CA ILE A 94 -21.00 18.04 -0.79
C ILE A 94 -20.45 19.06 0.22
N ILE A 95 -19.51 18.61 1.05
CA ILE A 95 -18.93 19.42 2.12
C ILE A 95 -17.54 19.89 1.67
N GLU A 96 -17.38 21.19 1.46
CA GLU A 96 -16.09 21.79 1.09
C GLU A 96 -15.23 22.06 2.32
N THR A 97 -14.40 21.07 2.68
CA THR A 97 -13.63 21.04 3.93
C THR A 97 -12.73 22.25 4.18
N ALA A 98 -12.23 22.89 3.13
CA ALA A 98 -11.36 24.06 3.24
C ALA A 98 -12.11 25.40 3.22
N ARG A 99 -13.45 25.36 3.14
CA ARG A 99 -14.35 26.51 3.23
C ARG A 99 -15.41 26.29 4.31
N LEU A 100 -15.14 25.49 5.34
CA LEU A 100 -16.09 25.32 6.45
C LEU A 100 -16.29 26.63 7.23
N PRO A 101 -17.43 26.77 7.96
CA PRO A 101 -17.59 27.85 8.92
C PRO A 101 -16.46 27.85 9.96
N VAL A 102 -16.23 29.00 10.59
CA VAL A 102 -15.19 29.14 11.63
C VAL A 102 -15.53 28.23 12.80
N GLU A 103 -14.53 27.58 13.41
CA GLU A 103 -14.75 26.57 14.47
C GLU A 103 -15.58 27.09 15.66
N SER A 104 -15.49 28.39 15.96
CA SER A 104 -16.25 29.06 17.01
C SER A 104 -17.66 29.50 16.59
N SER A 105 -18.04 29.32 15.33
CA SER A 105 -19.34 29.75 14.82
C SER A 105 -20.43 28.74 15.15
N TYR A 106 -21.67 29.23 15.29
CA TYR A 106 -22.82 28.38 15.57
C TYR A 106 -23.06 27.36 14.46
N GLU A 107 -22.83 27.75 13.21
CA GLU A 107 -22.90 26.88 12.02
C GLU A 107 -21.90 25.73 12.09
N PHE A 108 -20.67 25.98 12.56
CA PHE A 108 -19.69 24.90 12.73
C PHE A 108 -20.12 23.92 13.83
N LEU A 109 -20.69 24.42 14.94
CA LEU A 109 -21.24 23.57 15.99
C LEU A 109 -22.40 22.71 15.48
N GLN A 110 -23.30 23.26 14.67
CA GLN A 110 -24.37 22.51 14.02
C GLN A 110 -23.83 21.44 13.06
N LEU A 111 -22.83 21.78 12.25
CA LEU A 111 -22.17 20.80 11.38
C LEU A 111 -21.48 19.69 12.20
N LYS A 112 -20.82 20.03 13.29
CA LYS A 112 -20.22 19.05 14.21
C LYS A 112 -21.30 18.13 14.81
N GLN A 113 -22.45 18.69 15.17
CA GLN A 113 -23.58 17.94 15.70
C GLN A 113 -24.17 16.98 14.66
N SER A 114 -24.29 17.36 13.39
CA SER A 114 -24.76 16.45 12.34
C SER A 114 -23.81 15.26 12.16
N PHE A 115 -22.49 15.50 12.09
CA PHE A 115 -21.50 14.42 12.05
C PHE A 115 -21.53 13.53 13.29
N TYR A 116 -21.79 14.10 14.48
CA TYR A 116 -21.97 13.31 15.69
C TYR A 116 -23.13 12.31 15.55
N PHE A 117 -24.28 12.73 15.02
CA PHE A 117 -25.39 11.80 14.77
C PHE A 117 -25.02 10.72 13.77
N ILE A 118 -24.39 11.09 12.65
CA ILE A 118 -23.99 10.11 11.64
C ILE A 118 -23.04 9.04 12.23
N PHE A 119 -22.00 9.45 12.95
CA PHE A 119 -21.02 8.52 13.50
C PHE A 119 -21.51 7.80 14.76
N ARG A 120 -22.46 8.37 15.51
CA ARG A 120 -23.11 7.68 16.64
C ARG A 120 -23.97 6.53 16.13
N THR A 121 -24.79 6.76 15.11
CA THR A 121 -25.61 5.72 14.48
C THR A 121 -24.74 4.58 13.95
N PHE A 122 -23.56 4.90 13.39
CA PHE A 122 -22.58 3.89 12.98
C PHE A 122 -22.08 3.00 14.13
N GLN A 123 -21.88 3.59 15.32
CA GLN A 123 -21.40 2.84 16.49
C GLN A 123 -22.48 1.96 17.10
N SER A 124 -23.75 2.39 17.10
CA SER A 124 -24.85 1.54 17.59
C SER A 124 -25.07 0.32 16.70
N THR A 125 -25.01 0.48 15.37
CA THR A 125 -25.16 -0.66 14.44
C THR A 125 -24.05 -1.69 14.57
N LEU A 126 -22.86 -1.28 15.01
CA LEU A 126 -21.73 -2.19 15.27
C LEU A 126 -21.87 -2.97 16.59
N ASN A 127 -22.60 -2.45 17.57
CA ASN A 127 -22.71 -3.06 18.89
C ASN A 127 -23.86 -4.07 18.99
N ASP A 128 -24.88 -4.00 18.13
CA ASP A 128 -26.04 -4.90 18.17
C ASP A 128 -25.81 -6.24 17.42
N ASN A 129 -24.69 -6.38 16.70
CA ASN A 129 -24.33 -7.61 15.98
C ASN A 129 -23.22 -8.38 16.72
N ASP A 130 -23.61 -9.19 17.70
CA ASP A 130 -22.72 -10.05 18.52
C ASP A 130 -22.09 -11.23 17.73
N ASP A 131 -22.35 -11.35 16.43
CA ASP A 131 -21.73 -12.35 15.54
C ASP A 131 -20.48 -11.82 14.84
N GLN A 132 -19.34 -12.25 15.38
CA GLN A 132 -17.97 -12.01 14.94
C GLN A 132 -17.71 -12.39 13.46
N ASP A 133 -17.22 -11.42 12.65
CA ASP A 133 -15.97 -11.50 11.84
C ASP A 133 -15.89 -10.50 10.67
N ASN A 134 -16.91 -9.68 10.42
CA ASN A 134 -16.82 -8.63 9.40
C ASN A 134 -16.85 -7.26 10.07
N ALA A 135 -15.69 -6.71 10.37
CA ALA A 135 -15.60 -5.26 10.56
C ALA A 135 -16.21 -4.60 9.31
N ASP A 136 -17.24 -3.77 9.49
CA ASP A 136 -18.03 -3.06 8.47
C ASP A 136 -17.19 -2.08 7.64
N THR A 137 -16.18 -2.61 6.96
CA THR A 137 -15.71 -2.07 5.70
C THR A 137 -16.67 -2.67 4.69
N LEU A 138 -17.41 -1.85 3.94
CA LEU A 138 -18.25 -2.34 2.85
C LEU A 138 -17.37 -3.09 1.83
N ILE A 139 -17.23 -4.40 2.00
CA ILE A 139 -16.64 -5.29 1.01
C ILE A 139 -17.77 -5.57 0.04
N ILE A 140 -17.80 -4.86 -1.08
CA ILE A 140 -18.73 -5.16 -2.18
C ILE A 140 -18.51 -6.62 -2.59
N LYS A 141 -19.37 -7.51 -2.09
CA LYS A 141 -19.44 -8.91 -2.48
C LYS A 141 -20.33 -8.96 -3.71
N ALA A 142 -19.77 -9.42 -4.82
CA ALA A 142 -20.50 -9.51 -6.08
C ALA A 142 -21.72 -10.44 -5.93
N PRO A 143 -22.95 -10.01 -6.28
CA PRO A 143 -24.14 -10.85 -6.20
C PRO A 143 -24.01 -12.05 -7.14
N ALA A 144 -24.72 -13.13 -6.79
CA ALA A 144 -24.74 -14.37 -7.55
C ALA A 144 -25.81 -14.31 -8.66
N PHE A 145 -25.35 -14.14 -9.90
CA PHE A 145 -26.05 -14.43 -11.17
C PHE A 145 -27.15 -13.46 -11.69
N ASP A 146 -27.03 -13.09 -12.98
CA ASP A 146 -28.10 -12.73 -13.93
C ASP A 146 -27.51 -12.92 -15.36
N PRO A 147 -28.17 -13.62 -16.31
CA PRO A 147 -27.63 -13.93 -17.61
C PRO A 147 -28.07 -12.92 -18.67
N ILE A 148 -27.18 -11.99 -19.09
CA ILE A 148 -26.96 -11.56 -20.50
C ILE A 148 -25.85 -10.46 -20.55
N ILE A 149 -24.87 -10.67 -21.46
CA ILE A 149 -23.81 -9.76 -21.99
C ILE A 149 -22.37 -9.79 -21.39
N PHE A 150 -21.53 -10.54 -22.13
CA PHE A 150 -20.16 -10.33 -22.65
C PHE A 150 -18.87 -10.26 -21.82
N LEU A 151 -18.90 -10.32 -20.50
CA LEU A 151 -17.88 -11.04 -19.75
C LEU A 151 -18.53 -11.41 -18.42
N HIS A 152 -18.85 -12.69 -18.25
CA HIS A 152 -19.62 -13.18 -17.11
C HIS A 152 -19.10 -12.50 -15.81
N PRO A 153 -19.98 -11.92 -14.99
CA PRO A 153 -19.71 -11.58 -13.60
C PRO A 153 -18.69 -12.47 -12.88
N ILE A 154 -18.88 -13.78 -13.01
CA ILE A 154 -17.99 -14.83 -12.52
C ILE A 154 -16.63 -14.80 -13.22
N ALA A 155 -16.53 -14.53 -14.52
CA ALA A 155 -15.28 -14.33 -15.23
C ALA A 155 -14.52 -13.08 -14.76
N ILE A 156 -15.15 -11.91 -14.59
CA ILE A 156 -14.48 -10.72 -14.05
C ILE A 156 -14.03 -10.96 -12.61
N ASN A 157 -14.92 -11.51 -11.77
CA ASN A 157 -14.61 -11.86 -10.39
C ASN A 157 -13.51 -12.93 -10.34
N ASN A 158 -13.52 -13.94 -11.22
CA ASN A 158 -12.48 -14.96 -11.31
C ASN A 158 -11.16 -14.39 -11.82
N ILE A 159 -11.18 -13.45 -12.78
CA ILE A 159 -9.99 -12.76 -13.26
C ILE A 159 -9.38 -11.97 -12.10
N LYS A 160 -10.18 -11.16 -11.40
CA LYS A 160 -9.72 -10.37 -10.24
C LYS A 160 -9.25 -11.24 -9.09
N ARG A 161 -10.01 -12.26 -8.69
CA ARG A 161 -9.62 -13.27 -7.70
C ARG A 161 -8.33 -13.99 -8.12
N SER A 162 -8.19 -14.36 -9.40
CA SER A 162 -6.98 -15.04 -9.91
C SER A 162 -5.75 -14.15 -9.92
N ARG A 163 -5.93 -12.83 -10.11
CA ARG A 163 -4.87 -11.81 -10.09
C ARG A 163 -4.63 -11.22 -8.70
N ASN A 164 -5.49 -11.54 -7.72
CA ASN A 164 -5.52 -10.93 -6.40
C ASN A 164 -5.63 -9.39 -6.50
N GLU A 165 -6.49 -8.92 -7.41
CA GLU A 165 -6.84 -7.52 -7.62
C GLU A 165 -8.12 -7.20 -6.82
N ALA A 166 -8.16 -6.01 -6.22
CA ALA A 166 -9.35 -5.53 -5.51
C ALA A 166 -10.42 -5.06 -6.51
N TRP A 167 -11.68 -5.04 -6.05
CA TRP A 167 -12.74 -4.31 -6.74
C TRP A 167 -12.53 -2.81 -6.55
N SER A 168 -12.56 -2.04 -7.63
CA SER A 168 -12.74 -0.60 -7.55
C SER A 168 -14.21 -0.28 -7.76
N ILE A 169 -14.64 0.89 -7.29
CA ILE A 169 -16.01 1.39 -7.47
C ILE A 169 -16.46 1.30 -8.93
N GLN A 170 -15.61 1.72 -9.86
CA GLN A 170 -15.85 1.64 -11.31
C GLN A 170 -16.02 0.21 -11.82
N ASP A 171 -15.36 -0.79 -11.22
CA ASP A 171 -15.60 -2.18 -11.58
C ASP A 171 -16.96 -2.66 -11.07
N ALA A 172 -17.36 -2.22 -9.87
CA ALA A 172 -18.67 -2.55 -9.29
C ALA A 172 -19.79 -1.90 -10.11
N THR A 173 -19.64 -0.61 -10.49
CA THR A 173 -20.59 0.10 -11.35
C THR A 173 -20.73 -0.60 -12.71
N ALA A 174 -19.61 -0.93 -13.36
CA ALA A 174 -19.63 -1.63 -14.65
C ALA A 174 -20.24 -3.02 -14.54
N TYR A 175 -20.08 -3.68 -13.40
CA TYR A 175 -20.62 -5.02 -13.17
C TYR A 175 -22.11 -5.02 -12.87
N ILE A 176 -22.57 -4.17 -11.94
CA ILE A 176 -23.94 -4.21 -11.43
C ILE A 176 -24.86 -3.42 -12.37
N LEU A 177 -24.41 -2.25 -12.83
CA LEU A 177 -25.26 -1.33 -13.58
C LEU A 177 -25.02 -1.37 -15.09
N ASN A 178 -24.08 -2.20 -15.56
CA ASN A 178 -23.63 -2.22 -16.96
C ASN A 178 -23.25 -0.82 -17.49
N GLN A 179 -22.79 0.04 -16.59
CA GLN A 179 -22.44 1.43 -16.84
C GLN A 179 -21.05 1.74 -16.31
N TYR A 180 -20.36 2.64 -16.98
CA TYR A 180 -19.01 3.01 -16.67
C TYR A 180 -18.95 4.35 -15.93
N LEU A 181 -18.27 4.33 -14.79
CA LEU A 181 -18.02 5.52 -13.98
C LEU A 181 -16.73 6.22 -14.46
N PRO A 182 -16.80 7.45 -15.02
CA PRO A 182 -15.63 8.15 -15.53
C PRO A 182 -14.58 8.37 -14.45
N LYS A 183 -13.27 8.33 -14.78
CA LYS A 183 -12.17 8.64 -13.84
C LYS A 183 -11.37 9.89 -14.22
N LYS A 184 -11.88 10.69 -15.16
CA LYS A 184 -11.29 11.96 -15.65
C LYS A 184 -10.99 13.01 -14.57
N PHE A 185 -11.68 13.00 -13.42
CA PHE A 185 -11.48 13.97 -12.34
C PHE A 185 -10.69 13.44 -11.13
N THR A 186 -10.37 12.14 -11.05
CA THR A 186 -9.65 11.51 -9.92
C THR A 186 -8.32 12.19 -9.53
N LEU A 187 -7.63 12.82 -10.48
CA LEU A 187 -6.31 13.44 -10.28
C LEU A 187 -6.36 14.97 -10.37
N ARG A 188 -7.54 15.57 -10.25
CA ARG A 188 -7.73 17.02 -10.38
C ARG A 188 -7.58 17.72 -9.04
N GLN A 189 -7.44 19.04 -9.11
CA GLN A 189 -7.47 19.89 -7.95
C GLN A 189 -8.92 20.06 -7.52
N TRP A 190 -9.27 19.52 -6.34
CA TRP A 190 -10.61 19.61 -5.76
C TRP A 190 -10.84 20.87 -4.93
N PHE A 191 -9.78 21.61 -4.61
CA PHE A 191 -9.86 22.91 -3.94
C PHE A 191 -10.05 24.04 -4.97
N ILE A 192 -11.27 24.18 -5.49
CA ILE A 192 -11.63 25.15 -6.55
C ILE A 192 -12.94 25.92 -6.32
N GLU A 193 -13.53 25.79 -5.12
CA GLU A 193 -14.82 26.38 -4.75
C GLU A 193 -15.93 25.97 -5.72
N LEU A 194 -16.51 24.78 -5.53
CA LEU A 194 -17.48 24.18 -6.46
C LEU A 194 -18.81 24.92 -6.45
N ASP A 195 -19.30 25.33 -5.27
CA ASP A 195 -20.56 26.06 -5.14
C ASP A 195 -20.46 27.47 -5.74
N GLU A 196 -21.52 27.90 -6.44
CA GLU A 196 -21.65 29.24 -6.99
C GLU A 196 -21.98 30.32 -5.97
N ARG A 197 -22.53 29.95 -4.80
CA ARG A 197 -22.81 30.86 -3.69
C ARG A 197 -21.53 31.41 -3.03
N ILE A 198 -20.37 30.82 -3.32
CA ILE A 198 -19.07 31.30 -2.83
C ILE A 198 -18.65 32.56 -3.61
N LEU A 199 -18.82 33.73 -2.99
CA LEU A 199 -18.59 35.06 -3.59
C LEU A 199 -17.19 35.23 -4.21
N ASN A 200 -16.16 34.69 -3.56
CA ASN A 200 -14.75 34.82 -3.95
C ASN A 200 -14.19 33.55 -4.60
N ARG A 201 -15.02 32.80 -5.35
CA ARG A 201 -14.56 31.59 -6.05
C ARG A 201 -13.53 31.90 -7.13
N ASN A 202 -12.58 31.00 -7.33
CA ASN A 202 -11.51 31.17 -8.31
C ASN A 202 -12.04 31.22 -9.75
N LYS A 203 -12.03 32.40 -10.38
CA LYS A 203 -12.55 32.62 -11.74
C LYS A 203 -11.75 31.90 -12.85
N THR A 204 -10.58 31.31 -12.55
CA THR A 204 -9.80 30.56 -13.55
C THR A 204 -10.50 29.28 -14.02
N PHE A 205 -11.41 28.73 -13.21
CA PHE A 205 -12.20 27.56 -13.58
C PHE A 205 -13.55 27.99 -14.14
N SER A 206 -14.00 27.37 -15.24
CA SER A 206 -15.31 27.68 -15.83
C SER A 206 -16.45 27.05 -15.03
N SER A 207 -17.67 27.58 -15.18
CA SER A 207 -18.89 27.01 -14.57
C SER A 207 -19.15 25.59 -15.07
N THR A 208 -18.93 25.32 -16.36
CA THR A 208 -19.04 23.99 -16.95
C THR A 208 -18.05 23.00 -16.32
N TYR A 209 -16.81 23.43 -16.06
CA TYR A 209 -15.82 22.57 -15.41
C TYR A 209 -16.22 22.20 -13.98
N ARG A 210 -16.74 23.16 -13.20
CA ARG A 210 -17.28 22.90 -11.85
C ARG A 210 -18.46 21.95 -11.88
N ARG A 211 -19.45 22.18 -12.76
CA ARG A 211 -20.60 21.28 -12.95
C ARG A 211 -20.15 19.85 -13.27
N ASN A 212 -19.13 19.69 -14.10
CA ASN A 212 -18.60 18.36 -14.41
C ASN A 212 -17.90 17.70 -13.22
N MET A 213 -17.22 18.47 -12.36
CA MET A 213 -16.61 17.94 -11.12
C MET A 213 -17.66 17.59 -10.08
N ILE A 214 -18.70 18.42 -9.95
CA ILE A 214 -19.86 18.16 -9.11
C ILE A 214 -20.55 16.86 -9.56
N SER A 215 -20.84 16.72 -10.85
CA SER A 215 -21.43 15.50 -11.41
C SER A 215 -20.54 14.28 -11.19
N TYR A 216 -19.22 14.42 -11.32
CA TYR A 216 -18.30 13.32 -11.00
C TYR A 216 -18.39 12.90 -9.53
N ALA A 217 -18.32 13.88 -8.62
CA ALA A 217 -18.41 13.62 -7.18
C ALA A 217 -19.77 12.99 -6.84
N ALA A 218 -20.85 13.47 -7.47
CA ALA A 218 -22.19 12.91 -7.40
C ALA A 218 -22.25 11.46 -7.85
N ASN A 219 -21.66 11.17 -9.00
CA ASN A 219 -21.74 9.86 -9.63
C ASN A 219 -20.94 8.80 -8.87
N ASP A 220 -19.78 9.17 -8.27
CA ASP A 220 -18.98 8.22 -7.50
C ASP A 220 -19.83 7.63 -6.34
N PHE A 221 -20.49 8.46 -5.51
CA PHE A 221 -21.29 7.91 -4.41
C PHE A 221 -22.72 7.47 -4.81
N THR A 222 -23.39 8.10 -5.79
CA THR A 222 -24.75 7.63 -6.18
C THR A 222 -24.70 6.23 -6.77
N SER A 223 -23.62 5.89 -7.49
CA SER A 223 -23.43 4.52 -7.99
C SER A 223 -23.30 3.50 -6.85
N LEU A 224 -22.71 3.88 -5.71
CA LEU A 224 -22.66 3.04 -4.50
C LEU A 224 -24.03 2.88 -3.85
N ALA A 225 -24.86 3.92 -3.84
CA ALA A 225 -26.20 3.85 -3.26
C ALA A 225 -27.08 2.83 -4.00
N VAL A 226 -27.04 2.84 -5.34
CA VAL A 226 -27.74 1.82 -6.15
C VAL A 226 -27.25 0.41 -5.81
N HIS A 227 -25.93 0.22 -5.63
CA HIS A 227 -25.39 -1.07 -5.21
C HIS A 227 -25.88 -1.53 -3.83
N LEU A 228 -26.13 -0.60 -2.91
CA LEU A 228 -26.62 -0.92 -1.57
C LEU A 228 -28.11 -1.27 -1.57
N GLU A 229 -28.90 -0.58 -2.39
CA GLU A 229 -30.33 -0.87 -2.57
C GLU A 229 -30.52 -2.28 -3.12
N ASP A 230 -29.80 -2.64 -4.19
CA ASP A 230 -29.85 -3.99 -4.81
C ASP A 230 -29.50 -5.11 -3.82
N ILE A 231 -28.57 -4.86 -2.88
CA ILE A 231 -28.22 -5.86 -1.86
C ILE A 231 -29.38 -6.03 -0.89
N THR A 232 -29.99 -4.93 -0.45
CA THR A 232 -31.03 -4.96 0.59
C THR A 232 -32.36 -5.52 0.11
N THR A 233 -32.67 -5.44 -1.19
CA THR A 233 -33.90 -6.01 -1.75
C THR A 233 -33.80 -7.52 -1.99
N SER A 234 -32.58 -8.07 -2.07
CA SER A 234 -32.36 -9.49 -2.41
C SER A 234 -32.49 -10.47 -1.22
N ASP A 235 -32.48 -9.98 0.02
CA ASP A 235 -32.47 -10.83 1.22
C ASP A 235 -33.88 -11.21 1.73
N ASP A 236 -34.96 -10.62 1.19
CA ASP A 236 -36.32 -10.76 1.73
C ASP A 236 -37.30 -11.63 0.90
N GLU A 237 -36.89 -12.19 -0.25
CA GLU A 237 -37.78 -13.02 -1.08
C GLU A 237 -37.21 -14.41 -1.41
N ASP A 238 -37.78 -15.45 -0.78
CA ASP A 238 -37.79 -16.85 -1.28
C ASP A 238 -38.63 -16.91 -2.58
N MET A 239 -38.10 -16.39 -3.70
CA MET A 239 -38.81 -16.29 -4.98
C MET A 239 -38.45 -17.41 -5.96
N ASP A 240 -39.35 -18.38 -6.08
CA ASP A 240 -39.47 -19.31 -7.21
C ASP A 240 -39.89 -18.54 -8.47
N TYR A 241 -38.96 -18.26 -9.37
CA TYR A 241 -39.25 -17.54 -10.63
C TYR A 241 -39.84 -18.49 -11.70
N PRO A 242 -41.02 -18.18 -12.28
CA PRO A 242 -41.56 -18.92 -13.41
C PRO A 242 -40.83 -18.54 -14.72
N MET A 243 -40.33 -19.55 -15.44
CA MET A 243 -39.74 -19.40 -16.77
C MET A 243 -40.77 -18.90 -17.79
N VAL A 244 -40.65 -17.65 -18.24
CA VAL A 244 -41.31 -17.16 -19.45
C VAL A 244 -40.30 -17.16 -20.60
N VAL A 245 -40.46 -18.10 -21.52
CA VAL A 245 -39.69 -18.20 -22.76
C VAL A 245 -40.26 -17.21 -23.77
N HIS A 246 -39.52 -16.16 -24.12
CA HIS A 246 -39.79 -15.38 -25.33
C HIS A 246 -38.78 -15.71 -26.43
N ASP A 247 -39.34 -15.99 -27.60
CA ASP A 247 -38.74 -16.59 -28.77
C ASP A 247 -37.97 -15.54 -29.61
N ILE A 248 -36.64 -15.63 -29.67
CA ILE A 248 -35.75 -14.70 -30.38
C ILE A 248 -35.04 -15.45 -31.52
N ASN A 249 -35.81 -15.99 -32.45
CA ASN A 249 -35.29 -16.63 -33.68
C ASN A 249 -35.54 -15.80 -34.95
N LYS A 250 -35.56 -14.45 -34.87
CA LYS A 250 -35.89 -13.60 -36.04
C LYS A 250 -34.85 -12.58 -36.52
N ARG A 251 -33.56 -12.71 -36.17
CA ARG A 251 -32.52 -11.76 -36.68
C ARG A 251 -31.23 -12.35 -37.26
N HIS A 252 -31.17 -13.66 -37.56
CA HIS A 252 -30.01 -14.25 -38.24
C HIS A 252 -30.32 -15.10 -39.48
N SER A 253 -31.41 -14.82 -40.20
CA SER A 253 -31.64 -15.36 -41.54
C SER A 253 -31.67 -14.24 -42.58
N MET A 254 -30.51 -13.88 -43.11
CA MET A 254 -30.30 -13.50 -44.51
C MET A 254 -28.82 -13.71 -44.84
N LYS A 255 -28.56 -14.46 -45.93
CA LYS A 255 -27.26 -14.86 -46.53
C LYS A 255 -26.70 -16.22 -46.09
N ASN A 256 -27.33 -17.29 -46.56
CA ASN A 256 -26.72 -18.18 -47.57
C ASN A 256 -27.72 -19.29 -47.91
N GLU A 257 -28.57 -19.04 -48.90
CA GLU A 257 -29.25 -20.06 -49.66
C GLU A 257 -28.25 -20.62 -50.68
N ASN A 258 -27.98 -21.93 -50.62
CA ASN A 258 -27.74 -22.85 -51.73
C ASN A 258 -27.08 -24.13 -51.22
N ALA A 259 -27.90 -25.15 -50.95
CA ALA A 259 -27.75 -26.52 -51.49
C ALA A 259 -28.64 -27.49 -50.69
N GLU A 260 -29.64 -28.03 -51.38
CA GLU A 260 -30.53 -29.09 -50.93
C GLU A 260 -29.85 -30.48 -50.85
N PRO A 261 -30.48 -31.46 -50.18
CA PRO A 261 -29.89 -32.74 -49.80
C PRO A 261 -30.22 -33.87 -50.77
N TYR A 262 -29.34 -34.89 -50.87
CA TYR A 262 -29.71 -36.17 -51.46
C TYR A 262 -29.18 -37.35 -50.64
N HIS A 263 -30.12 -38.26 -50.35
CA HIS A 263 -29.96 -39.60 -49.78
C HIS A 263 -29.46 -40.57 -50.87
N GLN A 264 -28.52 -41.49 -50.54
CA GLN A 264 -28.69 -42.96 -50.58
C GLN A 264 -27.36 -43.77 -50.66
N GLN A 265 -27.34 -44.83 -49.84
CA GLN A 265 -26.86 -46.21 -50.04
C GLN A 265 -25.41 -46.56 -50.44
N LEU A 266 -24.81 -47.33 -49.50
CA LEU A 266 -23.92 -48.50 -49.61
C LEU A 266 -23.47 -48.97 -51.01
N HIS A 267 -22.16 -49.10 -51.20
CA HIS A 267 -21.52 -50.36 -51.64
C HIS A 267 -20.01 -50.35 -51.37
N ASP A 268 -19.50 -51.55 -51.04
CA ASP A 268 -18.11 -51.90 -50.73
C ASP A 268 -17.15 -51.90 -51.95
N ASP A 269 -15.86 -51.91 -51.60
CA ASP A 269 -14.66 -52.28 -52.37
C ASP A 269 -14.10 -51.30 -53.42
N ASN A 270 -13.00 -50.61 -53.05
CA ASN A 270 -11.70 -50.82 -53.71
C ASN A 270 -10.52 -50.06 -53.05
N LEU A 271 -9.40 -50.78 -52.97
CA LEU A 271 -8.06 -50.27 -52.66
C LEU A 271 -7.59 -49.20 -53.65
N LEU A 272 -7.06 -48.07 -53.15
CA LEU A 272 -5.70 -47.55 -53.43
C LEU A 272 -5.54 -46.06 -53.04
N THR A 273 -4.34 -45.74 -52.53
CA THR A 273 -3.69 -44.42 -52.43
C THR A 273 -4.26 -43.39 -51.43
N ILE A 274 -3.82 -43.49 -50.17
CA ILE A 274 -3.86 -42.38 -49.20
C ILE A 274 -2.75 -41.37 -49.54
N ASN A 275 -3.16 -40.23 -50.08
CA ASN A 275 -2.34 -39.03 -50.16
C ASN A 275 -2.25 -38.34 -48.79
N ASN A 276 -1.11 -37.69 -48.57
CA ASN A 276 -0.64 -37.09 -47.32
C ASN A 276 -1.54 -35.97 -46.78
N ASP A 277 -2.34 -36.25 -45.74
CA ASP A 277 -2.92 -35.19 -44.89
C ASP A 277 -2.04 -34.90 -43.66
N SER A 278 -1.03 -34.06 -43.91
CA SER A 278 -0.08 -33.55 -42.92
C SER A 278 -0.68 -32.59 -41.87
N ASN A 279 -1.98 -32.25 -41.98
CA ASN A 279 -2.66 -31.31 -41.10
C ASN A 279 -3.20 -31.96 -39.82
N LEU A 280 -3.76 -33.17 -39.89
CA LEU A 280 -4.33 -33.86 -38.72
C LEU A 280 -3.27 -34.28 -37.68
N LEU A 281 -2.08 -34.64 -38.14
CA LEU A 281 -0.95 -34.99 -37.25
C LEU A 281 -0.36 -33.75 -36.56
N ASN A 282 -0.35 -32.60 -37.24
CA ASN A 282 0.09 -31.34 -36.67
C ASN A 282 -0.87 -30.81 -35.60
N ASP A 283 -2.18 -30.99 -35.78
CA ASP A 283 -3.18 -30.62 -34.78
C ASP A 283 -3.11 -31.52 -33.54
N TYR A 284 -2.94 -32.83 -33.72
CA TYR A 284 -2.77 -33.77 -32.61
C TYR A 284 -1.46 -33.51 -31.83
N ILE A 285 -0.37 -33.17 -32.53
CA ILE A 285 0.92 -32.82 -31.89
C ILE A 285 0.81 -31.46 -31.17
N ASN A 286 0.13 -30.47 -31.72
CA ASN A 286 -0.10 -29.16 -31.08
C ASN A 286 -0.94 -29.27 -29.80
N ILE A 287 -1.97 -30.12 -29.80
CA ILE A 287 -2.78 -30.41 -28.60
C ILE A 287 -1.93 -31.07 -27.52
N LYS A 288 -1.09 -32.06 -27.87
CA LYS A 288 -0.21 -32.75 -26.91
C LYS A 288 0.93 -31.86 -26.38
N HIS A 289 1.42 -30.91 -27.18
CA HIS A 289 2.45 -29.96 -26.77
C HIS A 289 1.91 -28.86 -25.84
N LYS A 290 0.65 -28.42 -26.02
CA LYS A 290 -0.06 -27.53 -25.08
C LYS A 290 -0.30 -28.19 -23.72
N ILE A 291 -0.57 -29.49 -23.69
CA ILE A 291 -0.81 -30.26 -22.45
C ILE A 291 0.48 -30.47 -21.63
N ARG A 292 1.64 -30.65 -22.26
CA ARG A 292 2.90 -31.03 -21.56
C ARG A 292 3.71 -29.89 -20.94
N GLN A 293 3.45 -28.61 -21.26
CA GLN A 293 4.21 -27.48 -20.70
C GLN A 293 3.49 -26.65 -19.64
N ARG A 294 2.24 -26.95 -19.31
CA ARG A 294 1.57 -26.34 -18.17
C ARG A 294 1.66 -27.31 -17.01
N ARG A 295 2.33 -26.90 -15.92
CA ARG A 295 1.82 -27.31 -14.60
C ARG A 295 0.32 -27.02 -14.65
N THR A 296 -0.52 -28.00 -14.35
CA THR A 296 -1.96 -27.82 -14.35
C THR A 296 -2.27 -26.48 -13.68
N MET A 297 -3.12 -25.66 -14.31
CA MET A 297 -3.56 -24.38 -13.74
C MET A 297 -3.93 -24.55 -12.27
N GLN A 298 -4.51 -25.70 -11.92
CA GLN A 298 -4.80 -26.15 -10.57
C GLN A 298 -3.56 -26.25 -9.64
N ALA A 299 -2.45 -26.85 -10.08
CA ALA A 299 -1.23 -26.94 -9.28
C ALA A 299 -0.55 -25.56 -9.06
N GLN A 300 -0.60 -24.70 -10.08
CA GLN A 300 -0.09 -23.33 -9.96
C GLN A 300 -1.00 -22.47 -9.06
N LYS A 301 -2.33 -22.63 -9.19
CA LYS A 301 -3.35 -22.04 -8.31
C LYS A 301 -3.18 -22.49 -6.86
N ARG A 302 -3.05 -23.79 -6.58
CA ARG A 302 -2.82 -24.32 -5.22
C ARG A 302 -1.56 -23.74 -4.58
N ARG A 303 -0.49 -23.56 -5.36
CA ARG A 303 0.75 -22.95 -4.86
C ARG A 303 0.55 -21.47 -4.55
N ASN A 304 -0.03 -20.71 -5.48
CA ASN A 304 -0.32 -19.28 -5.29
C ASN A 304 -1.28 -19.05 -4.12
N GLN A 305 -2.32 -19.89 -3.98
CA GLN A 305 -3.24 -19.92 -2.86
C GLN A 305 -2.53 -20.24 -1.54
N LYS A 306 -1.61 -21.22 -1.48
CA LYS A 306 -0.79 -21.49 -0.28
C LYS A 306 0.10 -20.31 0.10
N THR A 307 0.74 -19.63 -0.86
CA THR A 307 1.52 -18.40 -0.58
C THR A 307 0.64 -17.23 -0.19
N SER A 308 -0.53 -17.07 -0.80
CA SER A 308 -1.47 -15.98 -0.52
C SER A 308 -2.15 -16.17 0.84
N ILE A 309 -2.60 -17.38 1.18
CA ILE A 309 -3.11 -17.73 2.52
C ILE A 309 -2.02 -17.51 3.56
N ARG A 310 -0.75 -17.88 3.28
CA ARG A 310 0.36 -17.59 4.20
C ARG A 310 0.59 -16.07 4.36
N HIS A 311 0.48 -15.29 3.27
CA HIS A 311 0.61 -13.84 3.33
C HIS A 311 -0.60 -13.16 4.00
N ARG A 312 -1.83 -13.64 3.80
CA ARG A 312 -3.06 -13.14 4.43
C ARG A 312 -3.10 -13.51 5.91
N LYS A 313 -2.76 -14.75 6.28
CA LYS A 313 -2.51 -15.12 7.69
C LYS A 313 -1.48 -14.20 8.32
N ASN A 314 -0.37 -13.91 7.66
CA ASN A 314 0.63 -12.97 8.19
C ASN A 314 0.24 -11.48 8.13
N ARG A 315 -0.90 -11.11 7.52
CA ARG A 315 -1.33 -9.71 7.31
C ARG A 315 -2.59 -9.34 8.10
N TYR A 316 -3.44 -10.33 8.43
CA TYR A 316 -4.67 -10.17 9.22
C TYR A 316 -4.60 -10.84 10.59
N ILE A 317 -3.51 -11.55 10.90
CA ILE A 317 -3.16 -11.78 12.29
C ILE A 317 -2.67 -10.43 12.83
N TYR A 318 -3.59 -9.61 13.34
CA TYR A 318 -3.26 -8.67 14.41
C TYR A 318 -3.02 -9.47 15.69
N GLU A 319 -2.07 -10.42 15.68
CA GLU A 319 -1.42 -10.80 16.92
C GLU A 319 -0.67 -9.55 17.33
N ILE A 320 -1.08 -8.94 18.44
CA ILE A 320 -0.23 -8.03 19.20
C ILE A 320 0.97 -8.87 19.64
N MET A 321 1.95 -9.05 18.75
CA MET A 321 3.19 -9.74 19.06
C MET A 321 4.10 -8.78 19.82
N ARG A 322 3.70 -8.45 21.05
CA ARG A 322 4.64 -7.87 22.01
C ARG A 322 5.34 -9.01 22.73
N PRO A 323 6.69 -9.01 22.81
CA PRO A 323 7.39 -9.93 23.69
C PRO A 323 6.95 -9.62 25.12
N ILE A 324 6.22 -10.56 25.72
CA ILE A 324 5.76 -10.41 27.08
C ILE A 324 6.91 -10.86 27.98
N ASN A 325 7.43 -9.96 28.83
CA ASN A 325 8.50 -10.28 29.79
C ASN A 325 7.95 -10.92 31.08
N MET A 326 6.95 -11.78 30.95
CA MET A 326 6.35 -12.55 32.04
C MET A 326 5.88 -13.90 31.51
N SER A 327 5.79 -14.88 32.40
CA SER A 327 5.34 -16.22 32.02
C SER A 327 3.88 -16.20 31.57
N ILE A 328 3.53 -17.09 30.63
CA ILE A 328 2.17 -17.21 30.10
C ILE A 328 1.15 -17.45 31.23
N LYS A 329 1.56 -18.16 32.29
CA LYS A 329 0.73 -18.42 33.48
C LYS A 329 0.38 -17.12 34.22
N LEU A 330 1.33 -16.21 34.38
CA LEU A 330 1.11 -14.92 35.04
C LEU A 330 0.14 -14.03 34.24
N VAL A 331 0.30 -14.02 32.92
CA VAL A 331 -0.60 -13.27 32.00
C VAL A 331 -2.04 -13.76 32.14
N LYS A 332 -2.25 -15.08 32.11
CA LYS A 332 -3.59 -15.68 32.26
C LYS A 332 -4.22 -15.35 33.61
N ASN A 333 -3.45 -15.40 34.69
CA ASN A 333 -3.94 -15.06 36.03
C ASN A 333 -4.36 -13.58 36.12
N LYS A 334 -3.56 -12.66 35.57
CA LYS A 334 -3.91 -11.24 35.53
C LYS A 334 -5.14 -10.96 34.68
N LEU A 335 -5.28 -11.60 33.52
CA LEU A 335 -6.49 -11.47 32.69
C LEU A 335 -7.74 -11.98 33.44
N LYS A 336 -7.61 -13.06 34.23
CA LYS A 336 -8.69 -13.57 35.08
C LYS A 336 -9.08 -12.58 36.20
N GLU A 337 -8.10 -11.95 36.82
CA GLU A 337 -8.29 -10.93 37.88
C GLU A 337 -9.07 -9.71 37.37
N PHE A 338 -8.90 -9.34 36.10
CA PHE A 338 -9.65 -8.25 35.45
C PHE A 338 -10.98 -8.69 34.82
N GLY A 339 -11.44 -9.93 35.04
CA GLY A 339 -12.67 -10.45 34.44
C GLY A 339 -12.62 -10.65 32.92
N ILE A 340 -11.43 -10.62 32.31
CA ILE A 340 -11.28 -10.74 30.86
C ILE A 340 -11.19 -12.22 30.48
N ASN A 341 -12.19 -12.70 29.74
CA ASN A 341 -12.19 -14.07 29.22
C ASN A 341 -11.13 -14.21 28.11
N TYR A 342 -10.05 -14.95 28.41
CA TYR A 342 -8.90 -15.12 27.52
C TYR A 342 -8.92 -16.41 26.70
N LEU A 343 -10.04 -17.15 26.67
CA LEU A 343 -10.18 -18.36 25.84
C LEU A 343 -9.89 -18.10 24.35
N ASN A 344 -10.07 -16.86 23.88
CA ASN A 344 -9.85 -16.45 22.50
C ASN A 344 -8.44 -15.85 22.21
N ILE A 345 -7.50 -15.86 23.19
CA ILE A 345 -6.17 -15.24 23.03
C ILE A 345 -5.06 -16.31 22.90
N ASN A 346 -4.44 -16.42 21.72
CA ASN A 346 -3.37 -17.39 21.43
C ASN A 346 -1.96 -16.83 21.73
N ILE A 347 -1.40 -17.11 22.91
CA ILE A 347 -0.10 -16.58 23.35
C ILE A 347 1.05 -17.52 22.89
N ARG A 348 1.91 -17.07 21.95
CA ARG A 348 3.05 -17.85 21.41
C ARG A 348 4.43 -17.21 21.66
N LEU A 349 5.44 -18.04 21.93
CA LEU A 349 6.86 -17.64 22.02
C LEU A 349 7.45 -17.47 20.60
N VAL A 350 7.90 -16.27 20.24
CA VAL A 350 8.50 -16.00 18.92
C VAL A 350 10.03 -15.89 19.02
N GLN A 351 10.74 -16.91 18.52
CA GLN A 351 12.16 -16.78 18.15
C GLN A 351 12.25 -16.19 16.73
N VAL A 352 12.93 -15.05 16.58
CA VAL A 352 13.03 -14.33 15.30
C VAL A 352 14.06 -15.02 14.37
N HIS A 353 13.61 -15.57 13.23
CA HIS A 353 14.50 -16.03 12.15
C HIS A 353 14.45 -15.09 10.94
N MET A 354 15.59 -14.52 10.54
CA MET A 354 15.69 -13.70 9.31
C MET A 354 15.59 -14.55 8.03
N ALA A 355 14.87 -14.03 7.02
CA ALA A 355 14.63 -14.74 5.76
C ALA A 355 15.87 -14.75 4.83
N LYS A 356 16.35 -15.93 4.46
CA LYS A 356 17.49 -16.14 3.54
C LYS A 356 17.22 -15.63 2.11
N ILE A 357 18.27 -15.17 1.41
CA ILE A 357 18.21 -14.68 0.02
C ILE A 357 17.92 -15.84 -0.96
N ASN A 358 17.27 -15.58 -2.11
CA ASN A 358 16.87 -16.63 -3.07
C ASN A 358 18.04 -17.48 -3.59
N ALA A 359 19.20 -16.88 -3.84
CA ALA A 359 20.41 -17.60 -4.23
C ALA A 359 20.84 -18.62 -3.16
N GLU A 360 20.72 -18.23 -1.90
CA GLU A 360 21.05 -19.05 -0.74
C GLU A 360 20.02 -20.15 -0.51
N ARG A 361 18.72 -19.86 -0.73
CA ARG A 361 17.66 -20.90 -0.75
C ARG A 361 17.92 -21.95 -1.84
N MET A 362 18.31 -21.50 -3.03
CA MET A 362 18.61 -22.41 -4.14
C MET A 362 19.90 -23.21 -3.89
N LYS A 363 20.90 -22.62 -3.24
CA LYS A 363 22.11 -23.31 -2.78
C LYS A 363 21.75 -24.40 -1.76
N ASN A 364 21.03 -24.04 -0.70
CA ASN A 364 20.58 -24.96 0.33
C ASN A 364 19.68 -26.07 -0.23
N TYR A 365 18.82 -25.76 -1.20
CA TYR A 365 18.00 -26.76 -1.89
C TYR A 365 18.86 -27.75 -2.68
N ARG A 366 19.88 -27.27 -3.41
CA ARG A 366 20.81 -28.13 -4.13
C ARG A 366 21.64 -28.99 -3.19
N GLU A 367 22.11 -28.42 -2.09
CA GLU A 367 22.86 -29.14 -1.05
C GLU A 367 21.98 -30.19 -0.36
N LYS A 368 20.74 -29.84 0.01
CA LYS A 368 19.76 -30.78 0.58
C LYS A 368 19.45 -31.92 -0.38
N ARG A 369 19.36 -31.66 -1.69
CA ARG A 369 19.21 -32.71 -2.70
C ARG A 369 20.44 -33.58 -2.85
N LYS A 370 21.64 -33.03 -2.72
CA LYS A 370 22.90 -33.80 -2.80
C LYS A 370 23.13 -34.70 -1.58
N LYS A 371 22.52 -34.41 -0.42
CA LYS A 371 22.58 -35.27 0.76
C LYS A 371 21.94 -36.64 0.54
N ASP A 372 20.97 -36.74 -0.36
CA ASP A 372 20.35 -37.99 -0.77
C ASP A 372 20.84 -38.35 -2.19
N SER A 373 21.98 -39.07 -2.25
CA SER A 373 22.69 -39.40 -3.48
C SER A 373 21.78 -40.11 -4.50
N VAL A 374 20.95 -41.04 -4.02
CA VAL A 374 20.03 -41.82 -4.85
C VAL A 374 18.93 -40.93 -5.44
N LYS A 375 18.30 -40.06 -4.63
CA LYS A 375 17.30 -39.09 -5.16
C LYS A 375 17.92 -38.05 -6.11
N TYR A 376 19.19 -37.71 -5.91
CA TYR A 376 19.89 -36.78 -6.80
C TYR A 376 20.17 -37.40 -8.17
N GLU A 377 20.75 -38.60 -8.20
CA GLU A 377 21.10 -39.27 -9.45
C GLU A 377 19.86 -39.74 -10.22
N THR A 378 18.81 -40.22 -9.54
CA THR A 378 17.52 -40.53 -10.19
C THR A 378 16.88 -39.29 -10.84
N ALA A 379 16.87 -38.14 -10.15
CA ALA A 379 16.34 -36.91 -10.73
C ALA A 379 17.17 -36.40 -11.93
N LYS A 380 18.49 -36.61 -11.89
CA LYS A 380 19.41 -36.27 -12.96
C LYS A 380 19.24 -37.21 -14.17
N ALA A 381 19.06 -38.51 -13.93
CA ALA A 381 18.73 -39.50 -14.93
C ALA A 381 17.38 -39.18 -15.60
N GLN A 382 16.34 -38.85 -14.83
CA GLN A 382 15.03 -38.42 -15.35
C GLN A 382 15.12 -37.12 -16.17
N ALA A 383 16.01 -36.20 -15.81
CA ALA A 383 16.23 -34.98 -16.60
C ALA A 383 16.94 -35.28 -17.93
N ARG A 384 17.94 -36.18 -17.91
CA ARG A 384 18.61 -36.68 -19.13
C ARG A 384 17.63 -37.43 -20.03
N ALA A 385 16.82 -38.33 -19.47
CA ALA A 385 15.81 -39.09 -20.20
C ALA A 385 14.76 -38.16 -20.83
N ARG A 386 14.29 -37.12 -20.13
CA ARG A 386 13.39 -36.11 -20.70
C ARG A 386 14.04 -35.38 -21.87
N ASN A 387 15.26 -34.91 -21.72
CA ASN A 387 15.99 -34.22 -22.79
C ASN A 387 16.26 -35.13 -24.00
N ASN A 388 16.58 -36.40 -23.77
CA ASN A 388 16.76 -37.38 -24.84
C ASN A 388 15.44 -37.72 -25.52
N SER A 389 14.34 -37.88 -24.76
CA SER A 389 13.02 -38.15 -25.33
C SER A 389 12.50 -37.01 -26.20
N ILE A 390 12.86 -35.76 -25.89
CA ILE A 390 12.55 -34.60 -26.73
C ILE A 390 13.36 -34.66 -28.04
N LYS A 391 14.60 -35.15 -27.98
CA LYS A 391 15.44 -35.32 -29.17
C LYS A 391 14.99 -36.50 -30.04
N THR A 392 14.55 -37.61 -29.45
CA THR A 392 14.16 -38.81 -30.18
C THR A 392 12.74 -38.76 -30.72
N LYS A 393 11.84 -37.98 -30.10
CA LYS A 393 10.45 -37.79 -30.60
C LYS A 393 10.32 -36.84 -31.79
N LEU A 394 11.42 -36.19 -32.19
CA LEU A 394 11.46 -35.36 -33.39
C LEU A 394 12.07 -36.21 -34.51
N SER A 395 11.23 -36.67 -35.44
CA SER A 395 11.65 -37.33 -36.69
C SER A 395 11.30 -36.45 -37.91
N GLY A 396 11.96 -36.72 -39.04
CA GLY A 396 11.70 -36.06 -40.32
C GLY A 396 11.89 -34.54 -40.30
N ALA A 397 10.96 -33.81 -40.92
CA ALA A 397 11.01 -32.36 -41.08
C ALA A 397 11.03 -31.57 -39.76
N SER A 398 10.46 -32.12 -38.68
CA SER A 398 10.46 -31.47 -37.35
C SER A 398 11.86 -31.42 -36.72
N LEU A 399 12.70 -32.43 -36.98
CA LEU A 399 14.07 -32.51 -36.48
C LEU A 399 15.00 -31.56 -37.24
N THR A 400 14.82 -31.43 -38.56
CA THR A 400 15.58 -30.50 -39.38
C THR A 400 15.24 -29.06 -39.02
N GLU A 401 13.96 -28.73 -38.75
CA GLU A 401 13.54 -27.42 -38.27
C GLU A 401 14.07 -27.12 -36.85
N PHE A 402 14.08 -28.10 -35.95
CA PHE A 402 14.68 -27.92 -34.63
C PHE A 402 16.19 -27.66 -34.73
N ARG A 403 16.90 -28.40 -35.58
CA ARG A 403 18.34 -28.22 -35.86
C ARG A 403 18.61 -26.86 -36.50
N SER A 404 17.78 -26.41 -37.44
CA SER A 404 17.93 -25.10 -38.10
C SER A 404 17.68 -23.95 -37.12
N LYS A 405 16.63 -24.02 -36.28
CA LYS A 405 16.37 -23.05 -35.20
C LYS A 405 17.48 -23.04 -34.15
N ALA A 406 18.08 -24.19 -33.83
CA ALA A 406 19.23 -24.26 -32.93
C ALA A 406 20.47 -23.58 -33.55
N LYS A 407 20.79 -23.87 -34.82
CA LYS A 407 21.86 -23.20 -35.57
C LYS A 407 21.62 -21.69 -35.67
N LEU A 408 20.39 -21.26 -35.95
CA LEU A 408 20.02 -19.84 -36.01
C LEU A 408 20.17 -19.13 -34.66
N ARG A 409 19.76 -19.76 -33.55
CA ARG A 409 19.98 -19.23 -32.20
C ARG A 409 21.47 -19.10 -31.89
N GLN A 410 22.27 -20.09 -32.29
CA GLN A 410 23.73 -20.04 -32.11
C GLN A 410 24.36 -18.93 -32.96
N ARG A 411 23.91 -18.77 -34.22
CA ARG A 411 24.33 -17.70 -35.13
C ARG A 411 23.98 -16.31 -34.56
N LYS A 412 22.72 -16.06 -34.17
CA LYS A 412 22.31 -14.81 -33.51
C LYS A 412 23.11 -14.53 -32.23
N CYS A 413 23.44 -15.56 -31.45
CA CYS A 413 24.27 -15.40 -30.26
C CYS A 413 25.71 -14.97 -30.62
N ARG A 414 26.29 -15.55 -31.69
CA ARG A 414 27.61 -15.15 -32.22
C ARG A 414 27.58 -13.74 -32.82
N GLU A 415 26.57 -13.41 -33.62
CA GLU A 415 26.39 -12.08 -34.21
C GLU A 415 26.20 -11.01 -33.14
N ASN A 416 25.38 -11.25 -32.12
CA ASN A 416 25.23 -10.33 -30.98
C ASN A 416 26.52 -10.20 -30.17
N LYS A 417 27.34 -11.25 -30.11
CA LYS A 417 28.67 -11.19 -29.50
C LYS A 417 29.61 -10.30 -30.34
N ILE A 418 29.56 -10.40 -31.67
CA ILE A 418 30.36 -9.59 -32.61
C ILE A 418 29.90 -8.12 -32.60
N LYS A 419 28.60 -7.83 -32.69
CA LYS A 419 28.05 -6.46 -32.61
C LYS A 419 28.44 -5.76 -31.29
N ARG A 420 28.48 -6.49 -30.18
CA ARG A 420 28.97 -5.98 -28.88
C ARG A 420 30.47 -5.71 -28.84
N LEU A 421 31.24 -6.30 -29.76
CA LEU A 421 32.68 -6.05 -29.92
C LEU A 421 32.95 -4.86 -30.84
N ILE A 422 32.13 -4.67 -31.90
CA ILE A 422 32.27 -3.57 -32.87
C ILE A 422 31.80 -2.22 -32.29
N ASN A 423 30.68 -2.18 -31.57
CA ASN A 423 30.10 -0.91 -31.07
C ASN A 423 30.74 -0.40 -29.77
N LYS A 424 32.02 -0.64 -29.52
CA LYS A 424 32.71 -0.12 -28.32
C LYS A 424 33.93 0.70 -28.73
N PRO A 425 34.09 1.94 -28.24
CA PRO A 425 35.24 2.77 -28.57
C PRO A 425 36.54 2.04 -28.22
N SER A 426 37.43 1.97 -29.21
CA SER A 426 38.74 1.34 -29.15
C SER A 426 39.68 2.14 -28.24
N SER A 427 39.56 1.95 -26.93
CA SER A 427 40.58 2.39 -25.98
C SER A 427 40.85 1.36 -24.89
N SER A 428 40.76 0.07 -25.23
CA SER A 428 41.28 -0.97 -24.34
C SER A 428 42.45 -1.68 -25.00
N SER A 429 43.63 -1.56 -24.39
CA SER A 429 44.87 -2.31 -24.67
C SER A 429 44.73 -3.85 -24.59
N PHE A 430 43.51 -4.38 -24.36
CA PHE A 430 43.18 -5.79 -24.37
C PHE A 430 42.51 -6.19 -25.68
N LYS A 431 43.00 -7.28 -26.32
CA LYS A 431 42.49 -7.84 -27.59
C LYS A 431 40.98 -8.20 -27.59
N SER A 432 40.34 -8.37 -26.43
CA SER A 432 38.90 -8.62 -26.34
C SER A 432 38.32 -8.29 -24.96
N ARG A 433 37.00 -8.06 -24.89
CA ARG A 433 36.29 -7.96 -23.60
C ARG A 433 36.44 -9.22 -22.74
N GLN A 434 36.58 -10.39 -23.38
CA GLN A 434 36.76 -11.66 -22.66
C GLN A 434 38.13 -11.73 -22.00
N SER A 435 39.20 -11.29 -22.68
CA SER A 435 40.53 -11.22 -22.06
C SER A 435 40.57 -10.18 -20.95
N PHE A 436 40.00 -8.99 -21.15
CA PHE A 436 39.87 -7.99 -20.07
C PHE A 436 39.10 -8.54 -18.86
N SER A 437 37.97 -9.22 -19.09
CA SER A 437 37.15 -9.79 -18.01
C SER A 437 37.89 -10.92 -17.27
N LYS A 438 38.69 -11.73 -17.99
CA LYS A 438 39.54 -12.76 -17.38
C LYS A 438 40.64 -12.12 -16.53
N SER A 439 41.30 -11.07 -17.03
CA SER A 439 42.32 -10.33 -16.29
C SER A 439 41.74 -9.66 -15.04
N LEU A 440 40.60 -8.97 -15.17
CA LEU A 440 39.88 -8.41 -14.03
C LEU A 440 39.49 -9.47 -13.00
N LYS A 441 39.05 -10.65 -13.44
CA LYS A 441 38.68 -11.73 -12.53
C LYS A 441 39.91 -12.25 -11.77
N LYS A 442 41.06 -12.38 -12.44
CA LYS A 442 42.34 -12.75 -11.79
C LYS A 442 42.76 -11.70 -10.75
N VAL A 443 42.76 -10.41 -11.12
CA VAL A 443 43.07 -9.31 -10.18
C VAL A 443 42.10 -9.33 -9.00
N LYS A 444 40.80 -9.47 -9.24
CA LYS A 444 39.78 -9.50 -8.18
C LYS A 444 39.94 -10.69 -7.24
N SER A 445 40.36 -11.85 -7.73
CA SER A 445 40.64 -13.02 -6.87
C SER A 445 41.92 -12.85 -6.05
N SER A 446 42.89 -12.09 -6.54
CA SER A 446 44.15 -11.80 -5.83
C SER A 446 44.01 -10.68 -4.81
N LEU A 447 42.95 -9.87 -4.87
CA LEU A 447 42.69 -8.81 -3.90
C LEU A 447 42.15 -9.37 -2.57
N PRO A 448 42.43 -8.71 -1.43
CA PRO A 448 41.89 -9.10 -0.14
C PRO A 448 40.36 -9.23 -0.13
N LYS A 449 39.84 -10.21 0.64
CA LYS A 449 38.38 -10.41 0.80
C LYS A 449 37.71 -9.22 1.49
N CYS A 450 38.38 -8.60 2.46
CA CYS A 450 37.88 -7.45 3.20
C CYS A 450 37.89 -6.18 2.34
N ASP A 451 36.76 -5.48 2.24
CA ASP A 451 36.61 -4.31 1.37
C ASP A 451 37.48 -3.13 1.78
N ARG A 452 37.75 -2.95 3.07
CA ARG A 452 38.68 -1.90 3.55
C ARG A 452 40.11 -2.14 3.06
N LYS A 453 40.62 -3.36 3.25
CA LYS A 453 41.97 -3.75 2.78
C LYS A 453 42.06 -3.67 1.25
N LYS A 454 41.00 -4.06 0.54
CA LYS A 454 40.89 -3.95 -0.92
C LYS A 454 41.01 -2.49 -1.39
N LYS A 455 40.33 -1.56 -0.73
CA LYS A 455 40.39 -0.12 -1.06
C LYS A 455 41.81 0.44 -0.90
N VAL A 456 42.48 0.13 0.22
CA VAL A 456 43.86 0.58 0.48
C VAL A 456 44.83 0.05 -0.57
N VAL A 457 44.77 -1.25 -0.89
CA VAL A 457 45.64 -1.86 -1.91
C VAL A 457 45.43 -1.23 -3.29
N ILE A 458 44.17 -0.98 -3.68
CA ILE A 458 43.87 -0.32 -4.96
C ILE A 458 44.40 1.12 -4.98
N GLN A 459 44.25 1.85 -3.87
CA GLN A 459 44.73 3.21 -3.74
C GLN A 459 46.26 3.28 -3.85
N HIS A 460 46.99 2.44 -3.13
CA HIS A 460 48.45 2.35 -3.25
C HIS A 460 48.90 1.94 -4.66
N LEU A 461 48.19 1.03 -5.32
CA LEU A 461 48.49 0.69 -6.71
C LEU A 461 48.26 1.89 -7.62
N ALA A 462 47.16 2.62 -7.45
CA ALA A 462 46.88 3.82 -8.23
C ALA A 462 47.95 4.92 -8.01
N GLU A 463 48.40 5.11 -6.78
CA GLU A 463 49.50 6.03 -6.43
C GLU A 463 50.82 5.58 -7.08
N LYS A 464 51.17 4.29 -6.97
CA LYS A 464 52.38 3.70 -7.57
C LYS A 464 52.42 3.84 -9.09
N PHE A 465 51.27 3.76 -9.76
CA PHE A 465 51.17 3.91 -11.21
C PHE A 465 50.86 5.36 -11.66
N GLY A 466 50.91 6.34 -10.75
CA GLY A 466 50.68 7.75 -11.09
C GLY A 466 49.25 8.09 -11.52
N LEU A 467 48.28 7.22 -11.21
CA LEU A 467 46.87 7.37 -11.55
C LEU A 467 46.06 8.05 -10.42
N ALA A 468 46.67 8.27 -9.26
CA ALA A 468 46.05 8.99 -8.16
C ALA A 468 46.07 10.50 -8.43
N PRO A 469 44.93 11.21 -8.36
CA PRO A 469 44.89 12.65 -8.55
C PRO A 469 45.71 13.35 -7.45
N LYS A 470 46.75 14.10 -7.82
CA LYS A 470 47.48 14.97 -6.90
C LYS A 470 46.55 16.12 -6.48
N SER A 471 46.05 16.10 -5.25
CA SER A 471 45.15 17.14 -4.73
C SER A 471 45.92 18.45 -4.49
N LYS A 472 45.94 19.34 -5.48
CA LYS A 472 46.69 20.62 -5.40
C LYS A 472 46.04 21.71 -4.51
N HIS A 473 44.87 21.49 -3.89
CA HIS A 473 44.17 22.54 -3.10
C HIS A 473 43.69 22.14 -1.69
N GLN A 474 44.16 21.04 -1.12
CA GLN A 474 43.51 20.51 0.10
C GLN A 474 43.80 21.29 1.40
N ARG A 475 44.99 21.88 1.58
CA ARG A 475 45.39 22.35 2.93
C ARG A 475 44.61 23.57 3.45
N ILE A 476 44.30 24.55 2.61
CA ILE A 476 43.61 25.79 3.05
C ILE A 476 42.10 25.55 3.20
N THR A 477 41.49 24.80 2.27
CA THR A 477 40.06 24.46 2.31
C THR A 477 39.72 23.50 3.46
N LEU A 478 40.62 22.56 3.81
CA LEU A 478 40.44 21.66 4.96
C LEU A 478 40.48 22.42 6.29
N GLN A 479 41.36 23.41 6.45
CA GLN A 479 41.43 24.18 7.70
C GLN A 479 40.19 25.05 7.93
N LEU A 480 39.67 25.68 6.87
CA LEU A 480 38.43 26.45 6.95
C LEU A 480 37.21 25.55 7.20
N ALA A 481 37.16 24.39 6.54
CA ALA A 481 36.12 23.39 6.78
C ALA A 481 36.17 22.83 8.21
N ASN A 482 37.37 22.60 8.77
CA ASN A 482 37.51 22.12 10.15
C ASN A 482 37.05 23.15 11.17
N LYS A 483 37.39 24.44 11.00
CA LYS A 483 36.89 25.52 11.87
C LYS A 483 35.37 25.63 11.82
N LEU A 484 34.79 25.56 10.62
CA LEU A 484 33.34 25.60 10.42
C LEU A 484 32.66 24.37 11.07
N ASN A 485 33.23 23.18 10.89
CA ASN A 485 32.71 21.94 11.51
C ASN A 485 32.71 22.03 13.03
N THR A 486 33.81 22.49 13.64
CA THR A 486 33.90 22.67 15.09
C THR A 486 32.89 23.71 15.58
N GLY A 487 32.71 24.82 14.85
CA GLY A 487 31.70 25.84 15.17
C GLY A 487 30.27 25.29 15.18
N VAL A 488 29.90 24.54 14.14
CA VAL A 488 28.57 23.89 14.04
C VAL A 488 28.39 22.82 15.13
N HIS A 489 29.42 22.01 15.40
CA HIS A 489 29.38 21.00 16.46
C HIS A 489 29.20 21.62 17.85
N ASN A 490 29.85 22.74 18.13
CA ASN A 490 29.72 23.47 19.40
C ASN A 490 28.34 24.10 19.51
N PHE A 491 27.81 24.67 18.43
CA PHE A 491 26.45 25.21 18.40
C PHE A 491 25.40 24.15 18.76
N TYR A 492 25.48 22.96 18.18
CA TYR A 492 24.59 21.84 18.51
C TYR A 492 24.71 21.36 19.96
N GLN A 493 25.85 21.57 20.62
CA GLN A 493 26.12 21.13 21.98
C GLN A 493 25.69 22.14 23.05
N ARG A 494 25.25 23.34 22.69
CA ARG A 494 24.73 24.30 23.67
C ARG A 494 23.41 23.81 24.25
N ASP A 495 23.20 24.09 25.53
CA ASP A 495 22.02 23.64 26.29
C ASP A 495 20.71 24.33 25.84
N ASP A 496 20.80 25.51 25.22
CA ASP A 496 19.69 26.24 24.62
C ASP A 496 19.30 25.73 23.21
N ILE A 497 20.17 24.95 22.56
CA ILE A 497 19.92 24.33 21.25
C ILE A 497 19.50 22.87 21.40
N SER A 498 20.17 22.13 22.29
CA SER A 498 19.83 20.76 22.61
C SER A 498 19.98 20.49 24.09
N TYR A 499 19.12 19.65 24.67
CA TYR A 499 19.27 19.23 26.07
C TYR A 499 19.84 17.82 26.16
N GLN A 500 20.62 17.56 27.20
CA GLN A 500 21.23 16.26 27.45
C GLN A 500 20.25 15.32 28.18
N LEU A 501 20.15 14.07 27.74
CA LEU A 501 19.35 13.06 28.43
C LEU A 501 20.05 12.60 29.72
N PRO A 502 19.36 12.39 30.85
CA PRO A 502 19.99 12.05 32.13
C PRO A 502 20.35 10.56 32.29
N GLY A 503 19.81 9.67 31.46
CA GLY A 503 19.89 8.23 31.68
C GLY A 503 21.25 7.61 31.36
N LYS A 504 21.78 6.71 32.22
CA LYS A 504 22.98 5.91 31.92
C LYS A 504 22.87 5.06 30.64
N ARG A 505 21.65 4.73 30.21
CA ARG A 505 21.36 4.00 28.95
C ARG A 505 21.28 4.92 27.73
N ASP A 506 21.30 6.23 27.95
CA ASP A 506 21.20 7.24 26.91
C ASP A 506 22.58 7.75 26.49
N THR A 507 23.54 6.84 26.36
CA THR A 507 24.85 7.09 25.79
C THR A 507 24.96 6.57 24.36
N VAL A 508 25.82 7.18 23.54
CA VAL A 508 26.18 6.74 22.18
C VAL A 508 27.70 6.65 22.10
N VAL A 509 28.20 5.51 21.62
CA VAL A 509 29.62 5.31 21.36
C VAL A 509 29.92 5.74 19.93
N VAL A 510 30.69 6.81 19.78
CA VAL A 510 31.16 7.35 18.51
C VAL A 510 32.63 6.98 18.33
N LYS A 511 33.06 6.73 17.09
CA LYS A 511 34.48 6.56 16.77
C LYS A 511 35.02 7.91 16.35
N ASP A 512 36.05 8.35 17.04
CA ASP A 512 36.80 9.55 16.71
C ASP A 512 37.62 9.35 15.44
N ASP A 513 38.17 10.44 14.90
CA ASP A 513 39.00 10.41 13.68
C ASP A 513 40.26 9.56 13.85
N ASP A 514 40.81 9.50 15.07
CA ASP A 514 41.93 8.63 15.46
C ASP A 514 41.51 7.15 15.63
N GLY A 515 40.24 6.82 15.41
CA GLY A 515 39.68 5.48 15.55
C GLY A 515 39.40 5.05 16.99
N LYS A 516 39.69 5.90 17.98
CA LYS A 516 39.36 5.70 19.39
C LYS A 516 37.84 5.77 19.57
N LYS A 517 37.29 4.90 20.43
CA LYS A 517 35.86 4.95 20.78
C LYS A 517 35.68 5.93 21.94
N VAL A 518 34.86 6.95 21.72
CA VAL A 518 34.46 7.93 22.74
C VAL A 518 32.97 7.77 22.99
N THR A 519 32.57 7.80 24.25
CA THR A 519 31.16 7.68 24.65
C THR A 519 30.61 9.06 24.95
N TYR A 520 29.56 9.46 24.25
CA TYR A 520 28.85 10.73 24.45
C TYR A 520 27.47 10.47 25.05
N GLN A 521 26.98 11.36 25.90
CA GLN A 521 25.58 11.35 26.30
C GLN A 521 24.71 11.85 25.13
N LYS A 522 23.56 11.21 24.91
CA LYS A 522 22.60 11.63 23.89
C LYS A 522 22.06 13.01 24.23
N ARG A 523 21.98 13.86 23.22
CA ARG A 523 21.34 15.17 23.28
C ARG A 523 20.16 15.24 22.32
N ILE A 524 19.18 16.05 22.64
CA ILE A 524 17.93 16.20 21.88
C ILE A 524 17.77 17.67 21.51
N LEU A 525 17.60 17.93 20.22
CA LEU A 525 17.26 19.28 19.75
C LEU A 525 15.96 19.77 20.38
N ILE A 526 15.99 20.96 20.97
CA ILE A 526 14.82 21.64 21.54
C ILE A 526 13.83 21.99 20.42
N ASN A 527 14.37 22.56 19.35
CA ASN A 527 13.66 23.05 18.17
C ASN A 527 13.75 22.06 17.01
N ASN A 528 12.95 22.29 15.95
CA ASN A 528 13.11 21.50 14.74
C ASN A 528 14.40 21.92 13.99
N LEU A 529 14.85 21.09 13.04
CA LEU A 529 16.14 21.32 12.36
C LEU A 529 16.13 22.60 11.50
N ARG A 530 14.95 23.06 11.07
CA ARG A 530 14.80 24.29 10.29
C ARG A 530 15.00 25.51 11.20
N GLU A 531 14.28 25.58 12.31
CA GLU A 531 14.42 26.64 13.32
C GLU A 531 15.84 26.71 13.86
N THR A 532 16.44 25.54 14.17
CA THR A 532 17.83 25.46 14.65
C THR A 532 18.83 26.04 13.64
N TYR A 533 18.57 25.87 12.35
CA TYR A 533 19.40 26.45 11.29
C TYR A 533 19.19 27.96 11.14
N GLU A 534 17.96 28.44 11.33
CA GLU A 534 17.64 29.88 11.33
C GLU A 534 18.38 30.57 12.50
N PHE A 535 18.35 30.01 13.72
CA PHE A 535 19.15 30.50 14.85
C PHE A 535 20.66 30.51 14.55
N PHE A 536 21.18 29.46 13.93
CA PHE A 536 22.59 29.41 13.55
C PHE A 536 22.96 30.53 12.58
N LYS A 537 22.11 30.80 11.58
CA LYS A 537 22.32 31.85 10.58
C LYS A 537 22.20 33.26 11.17
N ASP A 538 21.30 33.46 12.13
CA ASP A 538 21.14 34.74 12.82
C ASP A 538 22.37 35.08 13.66
N GLU A 539 22.95 34.09 14.34
CA GLU A 539 24.20 34.25 15.10
C GLU A 539 25.45 34.31 14.20
N ASN A 540 25.44 33.63 13.05
CA ASN A 540 26.60 33.49 12.16
C ASN A 540 26.30 34.01 10.75
N LYS A 541 25.93 35.29 10.65
CA LYS A 541 25.55 35.95 9.38
C LYS A 541 26.61 35.89 8.29
N SER A 542 27.89 35.79 8.67
CA SER A 542 29.03 35.72 7.74
C SER A 542 29.28 34.32 7.15
N VAL A 543 28.66 33.27 7.70
CA VAL A 543 28.93 31.89 7.30
C VAL A 543 27.97 31.47 6.20
N ASP A 544 28.47 31.27 4.98
CA ASP A 544 27.68 30.69 3.89
C ASP A 544 27.61 29.17 3.98
N LEU A 545 26.62 28.68 4.75
CA LEU A 545 26.33 27.27 4.91
C LEU A 545 24.88 27.01 4.50
N SER A 546 24.65 25.99 3.66
CA SER A 546 23.29 25.58 3.28
C SER A 546 22.62 24.77 4.40
N ARG A 547 21.28 24.78 4.46
CA ARG A 547 20.51 24.00 5.44
C ARG A 547 20.82 22.50 5.38
N SER A 548 21.01 21.94 4.19
CA SER A 548 21.34 20.52 4.01
C SER A 548 22.74 20.21 4.56
N SER A 549 23.72 21.07 4.27
CA SER A 549 25.08 20.93 4.80
C SER A 549 25.11 21.07 6.32
N PHE A 550 24.36 22.02 6.89
CA PHE A 550 24.20 22.17 8.34
C PHE A 550 23.57 20.94 9.00
N ALA A 551 22.57 20.32 8.34
CA ALA A 551 21.95 19.08 8.80
C ALA A 551 22.93 17.90 8.79
N ASP A 552 23.78 17.80 7.77
CA ASP A 552 24.78 16.75 7.62
C ASP A 552 25.94 16.90 8.62
N LEU A 553 26.25 18.13 9.04
CA LEU A 553 27.25 18.44 10.06
C LEU A 553 26.75 18.23 11.51
N ARG A 554 25.52 17.72 11.70
CA ARG A 554 24.99 17.45 13.02
C ARG A 554 25.76 16.29 13.69
N PRO A 555 26.27 16.47 14.94
CA PRO A 555 26.94 15.40 15.66
C PRO A 555 26.02 14.17 15.83
N VAL A 556 26.59 12.97 15.69
CA VAL A 556 25.83 11.69 15.73
C VAL A 556 25.09 11.47 17.06
N PHE A 557 25.59 12.06 18.15
CA PHE A 557 24.99 11.97 19.48
C PHE A 557 23.87 13.02 19.72
N VAL A 558 23.60 13.90 18.77
CA VAL A 558 22.52 14.89 18.81
C VAL A 558 21.37 14.44 17.92
N PHE A 559 20.20 14.18 18.51
CA PHE A 559 19.02 13.64 17.85
C PHE A 559 17.95 14.71 17.65
N SER A 560 17.14 14.56 16.60
CA SER A 560 15.95 15.39 16.41
C SER A 560 14.86 15.02 17.42
N LYS A 561 14.02 15.99 17.80
CA LYS A 561 12.84 15.78 18.65
C LYS A 561 11.94 14.64 18.16
N SER A 562 11.83 14.46 16.84
CA SER A 562 11.09 13.35 16.22
C SER A 562 11.65 11.95 16.53
N ALA A 563 12.96 11.83 16.82
CA ALA A 563 13.55 10.56 17.22
C ALA A 563 13.06 10.10 18.60
N LEU A 564 12.50 11.02 19.40
CA LEU A 564 11.84 10.73 20.66
C LEU A 564 10.33 10.53 20.55
N ALA A 565 9.73 10.52 19.35
CA ALA A 565 8.28 10.36 19.20
C ALA A 565 7.74 9.01 19.76
N HIS A 566 8.61 8.07 20.14
CA HIS A 566 8.25 6.85 20.86
C HIS A 566 8.64 6.85 22.36
N ARG A 567 9.20 7.95 22.88
CA ARG A 567 9.72 8.12 24.24
C ARG A 567 9.23 9.37 24.98
N ASN A 568 8.63 10.35 24.29
CA ASN A 568 7.80 11.37 24.93
C ASN A 568 6.47 10.74 25.34
N TRP A 569 6.54 9.85 26.33
CA TRP A 569 5.38 9.33 27.01
C TRP A 569 4.94 10.43 27.98
N LEU A 570 3.83 11.08 27.69
CA LEU A 570 2.82 11.13 28.74
C LEU A 570 2.69 9.67 29.18
N CYS A 571 3.00 9.35 30.44
CA CYS A 571 2.93 7.97 30.89
C CYS A 571 1.52 7.45 30.51
N VAL A 572 1.40 6.19 30.08
CA VAL A 572 0.10 5.69 29.60
C VAL A 572 -1.00 5.92 30.62
N TYR A 573 -0.67 5.95 31.92
CA TYR A 573 -1.62 6.35 32.96
C TYR A 573 -2.07 7.81 32.84
N HIS A 574 -1.16 8.78 32.64
CA HIS A 574 -1.53 10.19 32.41
C HIS A 574 -2.38 10.38 31.16
N GLU A 575 -2.04 9.72 30.05
CA GLU A 575 -2.84 9.83 28.82
C GLU A 575 -4.20 9.14 28.98
N ASN A 576 -4.25 7.96 29.61
CA ASN A 576 -5.50 7.26 29.86
C ASN A 576 -6.42 8.03 30.81
N VAL A 577 -5.89 8.61 31.89
CA VAL A 577 -6.68 9.45 32.80
C VAL A 577 -7.17 10.70 32.06
N ARG A 578 -6.34 11.33 31.23
CA ARG A 578 -6.77 12.47 30.42
C ARG A 578 -7.85 12.11 29.41
N LEU A 579 -7.80 10.91 28.81
CA LEU A 579 -8.83 10.39 27.91
C LEU A 579 -10.13 10.05 28.66
N LEU A 580 -10.03 9.46 29.85
CA LEU A 580 -11.18 9.18 30.73
C LEU A 580 -11.86 10.47 31.19
N LEU A 581 -11.09 11.47 31.63
CA LEU A 581 -11.64 12.77 32.02
C LEU A 581 -12.34 13.46 30.87
N LYS A 582 -11.79 13.40 29.65
CA LYS A 582 -12.45 13.91 28.44
C LYS A 582 -13.76 13.19 28.11
N ASP A 583 -13.88 11.92 28.48
CA ASP A 583 -15.11 11.16 28.25
C ASP A 583 -16.15 11.49 29.32
N VAL A 584 -15.74 11.60 30.58
CA VAL A 584 -16.59 12.01 31.71
C VAL A 584 -17.09 13.45 31.55
N ASP A 585 -16.27 14.36 31.02
CA ASP A 585 -16.63 15.77 30.76
C ASP A 585 -17.82 15.91 29.78
N LYS A 586 -18.12 14.88 28.99
CA LYS A 586 -19.33 14.83 28.15
C LYS A 586 -20.63 14.65 28.94
N TYR A 587 -20.52 14.14 30.17
CA TYR A 587 -21.65 13.76 31.03
C TYR A 587 -21.77 14.65 32.28
N VAL A 588 -20.76 15.48 32.58
CA VAL A 588 -20.73 16.40 33.72
C VAL A 588 -20.46 17.79 33.15
N ASP A 589 -21.43 18.71 33.21
CA ASP A 589 -21.54 20.11 32.71
C ASP A 589 -20.26 20.93 32.34
N GLY A 590 -19.25 20.34 31.70
CA GLY A 590 -18.04 20.92 31.12
C GLY A 590 -17.07 21.66 32.06
N THR A 591 -17.40 21.82 33.34
CA THR A 591 -16.70 22.80 34.20
C THR A 591 -15.60 22.19 35.09
N GLN A 592 -15.69 20.91 35.47
CA GLN A 592 -14.80 20.31 36.48
C GLN A 592 -13.78 19.30 35.92
N CYS A 593 -13.98 18.76 34.71
CA CYS A 593 -13.16 17.66 34.15
C CYS A 593 -12.40 18.03 32.88
N SER A 594 -12.44 19.30 32.46
CA SER A 594 -11.86 19.78 31.20
C SER A 594 -10.33 19.64 31.13
N SER A 595 -9.64 19.61 32.28
CA SER A 595 -8.21 19.35 32.36
C SER A 595 -7.83 18.51 33.57
N LEU A 596 -6.73 17.75 33.44
CA LEU A 596 -6.19 16.97 34.55
C LEU A 596 -5.84 17.86 35.76
N SER A 597 -5.40 19.11 35.54
CA SER A 597 -5.12 20.06 36.62
C SER A 597 -6.41 20.40 37.37
N THR A 598 -7.44 20.85 36.66
CA THR A 598 -8.73 21.25 37.23
C THR A 598 -9.39 20.11 38.01
N PHE A 599 -9.31 18.88 37.48
CA PHE A 599 -9.79 17.70 38.17
C PHE A 599 -8.96 17.33 39.40
N THR A 600 -7.64 17.56 39.37
CA THR A 600 -6.80 17.32 40.55
C THR A 600 -7.06 18.37 41.62
N ASP A 601 -7.17 19.64 41.21
CA ASP A 601 -7.48 20.79 42.08
C ASP A 601 -8.87 20.67 42.74
N SER A 602 -9.83 19.98 42.11
CA SER A 602 -11.14 19.70 42.71
C SER A 602 -11.13 18.51 43.69
N LEU A 603 -10.15 17.61 43.59
CA LEU A 603 -10.01 16.44 44.45
C LEU A 603 -9.11 16.66 45.68
N VAL A 604 -8.18 17.61 45.62
CA VAL A 604 -7.27 17.93 46.74
C VAL A 604 -7.42 19.37 47.22
N CYS A 605 -7.43 19.57 48.54
CA CYS A 605 -7.50 20.90 49.15
C CYS A 605 -6.23 21.76 48.87
N SER A 606 -5.12 21.13 48.46
CA SER A 606 -3.90 21.82 48.01
C SER A 606 -3.01 20.88 47.20
N THR A 607 -2.62 21.30 46.00
CA THR A 607 -1.68 20.56 45.12
C THR A 607 -0.22 20.63 45.57
N ASN A 608 0.10 21.46 46.58
CA ASN A 608 1.44 21.59 47.13
C ASN A 608 1.75 20.60 48.27
N ASN A 609 0.75 19.84 48.73
CA ASN A 609 0.94 18.87 49.80
C ASN A 609 1.17 17.47 49.22
N GLU A 610 2.45 17.12 49.00
CA GLU A 610 2.86 15.82 48.44
C GLU A 610 2.31 14.63 49.22
N GLU A 611 2.12 14.78 50.53
CA GLU A 611 1.65 13.70 51.42
C GLU A 611 0.18 13.31 51.14
N LEU A 612 -0.66 14.29 50.76
CA LEU A 612 -2.05 14.07 50.35
C LEU A 612 -2.16 13.37 48.99
N ILE A 613 -1.30 13.73 48.04
CA ILE A 613 -1.29 13.15 46.69
C ILE A 613 -0.82 11.68 46.74
N VAL A 614 0.17 11.36 47.57
CA VAL A 614 0.67 9.99 47.75
C VAL A 614 -0.39 9.07 48.39
N LYS A 615 -1.18 9.59 49.34
CA LYS A 615 -2.31 8.83 49.94
C LYS A 615 -3.43 8.54 48.93
N LEU A 616 -3.75 9.49 48.05
CA LEU A 616 -4.77 9.31 46.99
C LEU A 616 -4.36 8.30 45.91
N LEU A 617 -3.07 8.21 45.59
CA LEU A 617 -2.55 7.31 44.55
C LEU A 617 -2.33 5.86 45.03
N GLY A 618 -2.72 5.52 46.25
CA GLY A 618 -2.79 4.14 46.73
C GLY A 618 -1.42 3.45 46.89
N HIS A 619 -0.35 4.20 47.10
CA HIS A 619 0.98 3.64 47.35
C HIS A 619 1.15 3.28 48.83
N ASN A 620 0.49 2.19 49.29
CA ASN A 620 0.86 1.53 50.54
C ASN A 620 2.14 0.71 50.31
N GLY A 621 3.29 1.39 50.30
CA GLY A 621 4.59 0.73 50.51
C GLY A 621 4.74 0.38 51.99
N PRO A 622 5.40 -0.74 52.35
CA PRO A 622 5.55 -1.12 53.74
C PRO A 622 6.35 -0.07 54.49
N GLU A 623 5.81 0.35 55.64
CA GLU A 623 6.49 1.14 56.64
C GLU A 623 7.88 0.53 56.90
N LYS A 624 8.94 1.25 56.54
CA LYS A 624 10.23 1.03 57.15
C LYS A 624 10.21 1.75 58.48
N THR A 625 9.96 0.95 59.50
CA THR A 625 10.25 1.25 60.89
C THR A 625 11.74 1.59 61.06
N VAL A 626 11.95 2.58 61.92
CA VAL A 626 13.19 3.17 62.41
C VAL A 626 14.23 2.13 62.84
N VAL A 627 15.49 2.33 62.40
CA VAL A 627 16.71 2.54 63.24
C VAL A 627 17.65 3.46 62.46
#